data_AF-A0A959FQL6-F1
#
_entry.id   AF-A0A959FQL6-F1
#
_cell.length_a   1.000
_cell.length_b   1.000
_cell.length_c   1.000
_cell.angle_alpha   90.00
_cell.angle_beta   90.00
_cell.angle_gamma   90.00
#
_symmetry.space_group_name_H-M   'P 1'
#
loop_
_entity.id
_entity.type
_entity.pdbx_description
1 polymer ?
#
loop_
_entity_poly.entity_id
_entity_poly.type
_entity_poly.pdbx_seq_one_letter_code
_entity_poly.pdbx_strand_id
1 'polypeptide(L)' 'MEVNVSLTPLDYGLIALYGVAVIGIGLRLAGRHHSAEDYFLAGRRMTWPLIGISLFASNISSTTLV' A
#
# COMPACT_ATOMS: atom_id res chain seq x y z
N MET A 1 -10.95 -14.40 29.41
CA MET A 1 -10.23 -13.13 29.58
C MET A 1 -10.74 -12.21 28.48
N GLU A 2 -11.60 -11.24 28.80
CA GLU A 2 -12.08 -10.28 27.82
C GLU A 2 -10.96 -9.27 27.53
N VAL A 3 -10.43 -9.31 26.31
CA VAL A 3 -9.47 -8.31 25.85
C VAL A 3 -10.28 -7.07 25.49
N ASN A 4 -10.32 -6.09 26.39
CA ASN A 4 -10.90 -4.79 26.10
C ASN A 4 -9.95 -3.99 25.21
N VAL A 5 -10.20 -4.02 23.90
CA VAL A 5 -9.48 -3.20 22.92
C VAL A 5 -10.12 -1.82 22.91
N SER A 6 -9.58 -0.91 23.73
CA SER A 6 -9.97 0.50 23.72
C SER A 6 -9.08 1.26 22.75
N LEU A 7 -9.65 1.65 21.60
CA LEU A 7 -8.96 2.49 20.61
C LEU A 7 -8.97 3.94 21.09
N THR A 8 -7.79 4.54 21.15
CA THR A 8 -7.63 5.95 21.50
C THR A 8 -7.94 6.85 20.29
N PRO A 9 -8.27 8.13 20.49
CA PRO A 9 -8.41 9.09 19.39
C PRO A 9 -7.16 9.18 18.49
N LEU A 10 -5.97 8.90 19.03
CA LEU A 10 -4.72 8.86 18.29
C LEU A 10 -4.69 7.70 17.30
N ASP A 11 -5.18 6.52 17.69
CA ASP A 11 -5.22 5.33 16.82
C ASP A 11 -6.10 5.59 15.59
N TYR A 12 -7.26 6.21 15.81
CA TYR A 12 -8.13 6.65 14.71
C TYR A 12 -7.45 7.68 13.80
N GLY A 13 -6.70 8.62 14.39
CA GLY A 13 -5.90 9.58 13.64
C GLY A 13 -4.86 8.92 12.73
N LEU A 14 -4.15 7.91 13.23
CA LEU A 14 -3.16 7.15 12.45
C LEU A 14 -3.80 6.35 11.31
N ILE A 15 -4.94 5.70 11.57
CA ILE A 15 -5.69 4.97 10.54
C ILE A 15 -6.15 5.92 9.43
N ALA A 16 -6.73 7.06 9.81
CA ALA A 16 -7.17 8.07 8.84
C ALA A 16 -5.99 8.62 8.02
N LEU A 17 -4.87 8.94 8.68
CA LEU A 17 -3.66 9.41 8.03
C LEU A 17 -3.12 8.39 7.01
N TYR A 18 -3.07 7.12 7.40
CA TYR A 18 -2.66 6.03 6.51
C TYR A 18 -3.56 5.96 5.27
N GLY A 19 -4.88 5.97 5.45
CA GLY A 19 -5.83 5.94 4.34
C GLY A 19 -5.68 7.13 3.39
N VAL A 20 -5.55 8.34 3.94
CA VAL A 20 -5.32 9.56 3.14
C VAL A 20 -4.01 9.49 2.37
N ALA A 21 -2.93 9.00 3.00
CA ALA A 21 -1.64 8.85 2.34
C ALA A 21 -1.71 7.88 1.16
N VAL A 22 -2.33 6.71 1.33
CA VAL A 22 -2.50 5.70 0.26
C VAL A 22 -3.32 6.27 -0.89
N ILE A 23 -4.46 6.90 -0.61
CA ILE A 23 -5.32 7.52 -1.63
C ILE A 23 -4.57 8.65 -2.35
N GLY A 24 -3.87 9.51 -1.61
CA GLY A 24 -3.11 10.62 -2.17
C GLY A 24 -1.99 10.17 -3.13
N ILE A 25 -1.30 9.08 -2.79
CA ILE A 25 -0.30 8.45 -3.68
C ILE A 25 -0.97 7.91 -4.93
N GLY A 26 -2.08 7.18 -4.78
CA GLY A 26 -2.85 6.62 -5.89
C GLY A 26 -3.32 7.70 -6.88
N LEU A 27 -3.91 8.78 -6.38
CA LEU A 27 -4.37 9.90 -7.21
C LEU A 27 -3.23 10.64 -7.91
N ARG A 28 -2.08 10.83 -7.24
CA ARG A 28 -0.88 11.42 -7.87
C ARG A 28 -0.32 10.59 -9.02
N LEU A 29 -0.42 9.27 -8.91
CA LEU A 29 0.11 8.34 -9.90
C LEU A 29 -0.89 8.05 -11.03
N ALA A 30 -2.20 8.13 -10.75
CA ALA A 30 -3.28 7.85 -11.70
C ALA A 30 -3.18 8.66 -13.01
N GLY A 31 -2.69 9.90 -12.97
CA GLY A 31 -2.56 10.75 -14.15
C GLY A 31 -1.28 10.56 -14.99
N ARG A 32 -0.40 9.61 -14.65
CA ARG A 32 0.98 9.51 -15.22
C ARG A 32 1.20 8.33 -16.17
N HIS A 33 0.18 7.53 -16.47
CA HIS A 33 0.31 6.33 -17.29
C HIS A 33 -0.42 6.50 -18.64
N HIS A 34 0.33 6.88 -19.69
CA HIS A 34 -0.23 7.10 -21.03
C HIS A 34 0.02 5.91 -21.98
N SER A 35 0.89 4.95 -21.61
CA SER A 35 1.22 3.76 -22.40
C SER A 35 1.11 2.49 -21.57
N ALA A 36 0.68 1.39 -22.19
CA ALA A 36 0.68 0.06 -21.57
C ALA A 36 2.09 -0.35 -21.10
N GLU A 37 3.13 0.10 -21.80
CA GLU A 37 4.53 -0.19 -21.45
C GLU A 37 4.94 0.50 -20.14
N ASP A 38 4.41 1.70 -19.85
CA ASP A 38 4.63 2.40 -18.57
C ASP A 38 3.86 1.74 -17.42
N TYR A 39 2.72 1.13 -17.72
CA TYR A 39 1.89 0.42 -16.74
C TYR A 39 2.46 -0.96 -16.39
N PHE A 40 3.00 -1.70 -17.37
CA PHE A 40 3.52 -3.06 -17.17
C PHE A 40 5.03 -3.16 -16.93
N LEU A 41 5.85 -2.30 -17.55
CA LEU A 41 7.31 -2.30 -17.36
C LEU A 41 7.79 -1.20 -16.41
N ALA A 42 6.89 -0.40 -15.83
CA ALA A 42 7.24 0.78 -15.02
C ALA A 42 8.34 1.64 -15.69
N GLY A 43 8.21 1.81 -17.02
CA GLY A 43 9.16 2.57 -17.84
C GLY A 43 10.60 2.04 -17.84
N ARG A 44 10.80 0.72 -17.61
CA ARG A 44 12.12 0.05 -17.51
C ARG A 44 12.99 0.51 -16.33
N ARG A 45 12.41 1.20 -15.35
CA ARG A 45 13.11 1.78 -14.19
C ARG A 45 12.88 1.03 -12.88
N MET A 46 12.03 0.00 -12.88
CA MET A 46 11.79 -0.79 -11.68
C MET A 46 13.03 -1.63 -11.34
N THR A 47 13.64 -1.34 -10.19
CA THR A 47 14.81 -2.10 -9.72
C THR A 47 14.37 -3.45 -9.15
N TRP A 48 15.20 -4.48 -9.34
CA TRP A 48 14.89 -5.85 -8.92
C TRP A 48 14.46 -6.01 -7.44
N PRO A 49 14.99 -5.24 -6.45
CA PRO A 49 14.55 -5.39 -5.06
C PRO A 49 13.12 -4.88 -4.84
N LEU A 50 12.71 -3.81 -5.53
CA LEU A 50 11.35 -3.26 -5.44
C LEU A 50 10.31 -4.26 -5.95
N ILE A 51 10.64 -4.99 -7.01
CA ILE A 51 9.79 -6.07 -7.54
C ILE A 51 9.63 -7.17 -6.48
N GLY A 52 10.73 -7.63 -5.89
CA GLY A 52 10.71 -8.67 -4.87
C GLY A 52 9.86 -8.31 -3.64
N ILE A 53 10.02 -7.08 -3.14
CA ILE A 53 9.22 -6.58 -2.01
C ILE A 53 7.74 -6.46 -2.38
N SER A 54 7.43 -5.97 -3.59
CA SER A 54 6.05 -5.83 -4.05
C SER A 54 5.34 -7.18 -4.20
N LEU A 55 6.06 -8.18 -4.71
CA LEU A 55 5.56 -9.55 -4.80
C LEU A 55 5.36 -10.16 -3.41
N PHE A 56 6.32 -9.99 -2.51
CA PHE A 56 6.20 -10.46 -1.12
C PHE A 56 4.99 -9.83 -0.42
N ALA A 57 4.84 -8.50 -0.51
CA ALA A 57 3.70 -7.78 0.05
C ALA A 57 2.36 -8.23 -0.55
N SER A 58 2.31 -8.49 -1.88
CA SER A 58 1.10 -8.97 -2.55
C SER A 58 0.72 -10.41 -2.17
N ASN A 59 1.70 -11.23 -1.77
CA ASN A 59 1.46 -12.60 -1.34
C ASN A 59 1.12 -12.73 0.15
N ILE A 60 1.41 -11.70 0.96
CA ILE A 60 0.96 -11.66 2.35
C ILE A 60 -0.52 -11.30 2.38
N SER A 61 -1.32 -12.18 2.95
CA SER A 61 -2.74 -11.94 3.23
C SER A 61 -2.98 -11.84 4.73
N SER A 62 -4.15 -11.32 5.13
CA SER A 62 -4.56 -11.26 6.53
C SER A 62 -4.52 -12.62 7.22
N THR A 63 -4.66 -13.71 6.46
CA THR A 63 -4.55 -15.10 6.95
C THR A 63 -3.13 -15.47 7.42
N THR A 64 -2.10 -14.74 7.00
CA THR A 64 -0.71 -14.94 7.45
C THR A 64 -0.42 -14.20 8.76
N LEU A 65 -1.22 -13.19 9.12
CA LEU A 65 -1.01 -12.33 10.28
C LEU A 65 -1.85 -12.69 11.51
N VAL A 66 -2.89 -13.53 11.33
CA VAL A 66 -3.77 -14.02 12.41
C VAL A 66 -3.21 -15.25 13.10
#